data_AF-A0A9N8H1V1-F1
#
_entry.id   AF-A0A9N8H1V1-F1
#
_cell.length_a   1.000
_cell.length_b   1.000
_cell.length_c   1.000
_cell.angle_alpha   90.00
_cell.angle_beta   90.00
_cell.angle_gamma   90.00
#
_symmetry.space_group_name_H-M   'P 1'
#
loop_
_entity.id
_entity.type
_entity.pdbx_description
1 polymer ?
#
loop_
_entity_poly.entity_id
_entity_poly.type
_entity_poly.pdbx_seq_one_letter_code
_entity_poly.pdbx_strand_id
1 'polypeptide(L)'
;MMKLLPLLLLTISLPWTTQAFAPMKGVSVTSVATGEAIDLGEYMGQGDARTMVVFGTYAADFNAIEYAQRLRYYLPKLNEKCGISNFALILNANADAAKAMTEQVDLPTDASSASGDDVSVTLLVDKLGNAGRKFGVGQGWLPDNEDVNPYLKLFGMLWGLGAWATLPAVIGGYIGNPFEGQPWIEDALAVGQKKGRWPDNALEISSGGTVVNKFSELPLVGEWPRRPLELATLRLQSMMGISISKWKELAPDEEALDAGVLTQLGGCLVVDSKTGETLYEWKDPGICAVTNFEEVLKKLS
;
A
#
# COMPACT_ATOMS: atom_id res chain seq x y z
N MET A 1 -44.24 44.96 -40.06
CA MET A 1 -42.97 45.25 -39.37
C MET A 1 -43.00 44.48 -38.04
N MET A 2 -42.55 43.23 -38.06
CA MET A 2 -42.68 42.29 -36.94
C MET A 2 -41.27 41.86 -36.52
N LYS A 3 -40.83 42.26 -35.32
CA LYS A 3 -39.50 41.95 -34.78
C LYS A 3 -39.50 40.50 -34.27
N LEU A 4 -38.68 39.64 -34.87
CA LEU A 4 -38.30 38.36 -34.26
C LEU A 4 -37.22 38.62 -33.21
N LEU A 5 -37.47 38.15 -31.99
CA LEU A 5 -36.51 38.12 -30.89
C LEU A 5 -35.81 36.75 -30.90
N PRO A 6 -34.47 36.65 -30.86
CA PRO A 6 -33.80 35.37 -30.76
C PRO A 6 -33.82 34.89 -29.30
N LEU A 7 -34.37 33.70 -29.09
CA LEU A 7 -34.35 32.99 -27.81
C LEU A 7 -32.96 32.40 -27.61
N LEU A 8 -32.16 33.01 -26.74
CA LEU A 8 -30.85 32.48 -26.32
C LEU A 8 -31.10 31.36 -25.30
N LEU A 9 -30.89 30.10 -25.71
CA LEU A 9 -30.86 28.95 -24.80
C LEU A 9 -29.52 28.96 -24.04
N LEU A 10 -29.56 29.42 -22.79
CA LEU A 10 -28.44 29.29 -21.86
C LEU A 10 -28.41 27.84 -21.36
N THR A 11 -27.55 27.00 -21.93
CA THR A 11 -27.25 25.68 -21.36
C THR A 11 -26.39 25.88 -20.12
N ILE A 12 -27.02 25.81 -18.95
CA ILE A 12 -26.31 25.73 -17.67
C ILE A 12 -25.73 24.31 -17.58
N SER A 13 -24.45 24.16 -17.93
CA SER A 13 -23.69 22.97 -17.58
C SER A 13 -23.37 23.04 -16.09
N LEU A 14 -24.21 22.44 -15.26
CA LEU A 14 -23.82 22.11 -13.89
C LEU A 14 -22.64 21.13 -13.98
N PRO A 15 -21.47 21.41 -13.38
CA PRO A 15 -20.41 20.42 -13.30
C PRO A 15 -20.94 19.27 -12.45
N TRP A 16 -21.13 18.12 -13.07
CA TRP A 16 -21.35 16.89 -12.32
C TRP A 16 -20.00 16.55 -11.69
N THR A 17 -19.79 17.00 -10.45
CA THR A 17 -18.68 16.51 -9.64
C THR A 17 -19.00 15.06 -9.30
N THR A 18 -18.58 14.13 -10.16
CA THR A 18 -18.62 12.71 -9.83
C THR A 18 -17.67 12.50 -8.66
N GLN A 19 -18.21 12.15 -7.50
CA GLN A 19 -17.39 11.81 -6.35
C GLN A 19 -16.48 10.64 -6.72
N ALA A 20 -15.17 10.81 -6.52
CA ALA A 20 -14.11 9.84 -6.75
C ALA A 20 -14.42 8.45 -6.16
N PHE A 21 -15.04 8.44 -4.99
CA PHE A 21 -15.40 7.24 -4.25
C PHE A 21 -16.84 6.77 -4.50
N ALA A 22 -17.59 7.37 -5.44
CA ALA A 22 -18.93 6.89 -5.78
C ALA A 22 -18.97 5.40 -6.18
N PRO A 23 -17.97 4.84 -6.91
CA PRO A 23 -17.91 3.40 -7.16
C PRO A 23 -17.69 2.53 -5.91
N MET A 24 -17.19 3.13 -4.83
CA MET A 24 -16.91 2.45 -3.56
C MET A 24 -18.12 2.46 -2.61
N LYS A 25 -19.17 3.22 -2.92
CA LYS A 25 -20.41 3.19 -2.14
C LYS A 25 -21.05 1.80 -2.21
N GLY A 26 -21.41 1.26 -1.04
CA GLY A 26 -21.93 -0.10 -0.90
C GLY A 26 -20.85 -1.19 -0.83
N VAL A 27 -19.57 -0.82 -0.95
CA VAL A 27 -18.46 -1.77 -0.74
C VAL A 27 -18.23 -1.88 0.77
N SER A 28 -18.60 -3.04 1.32
CA SER A 28 -18.40 -3.34 2.73
C SER A 28 -17.03 -3.96 2.98
N VAL A 29 -16.29 -3.41 3.94
CA VAL A 29 -15.06 -3.98 4.51
C VAL A 29 -15.23 -4.12 6.03
N THR A 30 -14.42 -4.95 6.70
CA THR A 30 -14.57 -5.19 8.14
C THR A 30 -13.46 -4.48 8.93
N SER A 31 -13.82 -3.75 9.97
CA SER A 31 -12.84 -3.19 10.92
C SER A 31 -12.16 -4.30 11.71
N VAL A 32 -10.83 -4.28 11.79
CA VAL A 32 -10.09 -5.20 12.67
C VAL A 32 -10.25 -4.81 14.14
N ALA A 33 -10.43 -3.52 14.45
CA ALA A 33 -10.56 -3.04 15.81
C ALA A 33 -11.92 -3.41 16.44
N THR A 34 -13.03 -3.27 15.69
CA THR A 34 -14.38 -3.47 16.22
C THR A 34 -15.07 -4.73 15.71
N GLY A 35 -14.60 -5.32 14.60
CA GLY A 35 -15.28 -6.41 13.89
C GLY A 35 -16.52 -5.96 13.12
N GLU A 36 -16.82 -4.66 13.09
CA GLU A 36 -18.00 -4.11 12.40
C GLU A 36 -17.75 -3.90 10.91
N ALA A 37 -18.83 -4.00 10.13
CA ALA A 37 -18.83 -3.66 8.72
C ALA A 37 -18.79 -2.14 8.52
N ILE A 38 -17.94 -1.69 7.61
CA ILE A 38 -17.75 -0.29 7.21
C ILE A 38 -18.04 -0.17 5.72
N ASP A 39 -18.91 0.78 5.35
CA ASP A 39 -19.07 1.18 3.96
C ASP A 39 -17.90 2.08 3.56
N LEU A 40 -17.12 1.63 2.58
CA LEU A 40 -15.90 2.32 2.19
C LEU A 40 -16.17 3.67 1.50
N GLY A 41 -17.29 3.80 0.77
CA GLY A 41 -17.70 5.07 0.19
C GLY A 41 -18.08 6.10 1.26
N GLU A 42 -18.78 5.67 2.32
CA GLU A 42 -19.10 6.52 3.47
C GLU A 42 -17.86 6.91 4.26
N TYR A 43 -16.96 5.95 4.53
CA TYR A 43 -15.67 6.22 5.18
C TYR A 43 -14.86 7.28 4.43
N MET A 44 -14.75 7.14 3.11
CA MET A 44 -14.02 8.08 2.26
C MET A 44 -14.68 9.46 2.14
N GLY A 45 -16.00 9.54 2.32
CA GLY A 45 -16.76 10.79 2.33
C GLY A 45 -16.94 11.41 3.70
N GLN A 46 -16.35 10.83 4.75
CA GLN A 46 -16.58 11.28 6.12
C GLN A 46 -15.71 12.49 6.49
N GLY A 47 -16.38 13.57 6.88
CA GLY A 47 -15.73 14.78 7.40
C GLY A 47 -15.17 15.71 6.33
N ASP A 48 -14.35 16.66 6.77
CA ASP A 48 -13.78 17.73 5.92
C ASP A 48 -12.29 17.50 5.58
N ALA A 49 -11.76 16.30 5.85
CA ALA A 49 -10.33 16.02 5.71
C ALA A 49 -9.98 15.22 4.46
N ARG A 50 -8.68 15.11 4.14
CA ARG A 50 -8.21 14.22 3.09
C ARG A 50 -8.11 12.79 3.63
N THR A 51 -8.57 11.83 2.85
CA THR A 51 -8.58 10.41 3.21
C THR A 51 -7.69 9.63 2.25
N MET A 52 -6.74 8.87 2.79
CA MET A 52 -5.91 7.91 2.05
C MET A 52 -6.40 6.50 2.34
N VAL A 53 -6.69 5.74 1.27
CA VAL A 53 -7.01 4.32 1.35
C VAL A 53 -5.96 3.54 0.55
N VAL A 54 -5.25 2.65 1.24
CA VAL A 54 -4.39 1.65 0.62
C VAL A 54 -5.17 0.35 0.48
N PHE A 55 -5.35 -0.07 -0.77
CA PHE A 55 -5.87 -1.38 -1.13
C PHE A 55 -4.70 -2.36 -1.14
N GLY A 56 -4.40 -2.95 0.01
CA GLY A 56 -3.37 -3.96 0.15
C GLY A 56 -3.78 -5.31 -0.46
N THR A 57 -2.81 -6.20 -0.54
CA THR A 57 -2.97 -7.58 -0.98
C THR A 57 -3.11 -8.51 0.24
N TYR A 58 -2.83 -9.81 0.11
CA TYR A 58 -2.87 -10.74 1.25
C TYR A 58 -1.71 -10.47 2.22
N ALA A 59 -1.88 -10.82 3.50
CA ALA A 59 -0.99 -10.38 4.58
C ALA A 59 0.48 -10.85 4.43
N ALA A 60 0.72 -12.02 3.84
CA ALA A 60 2.07 -12.54 3.59
C ALA A 60 2.72 -12.00 2.29
N ASP A 61 2.05 -11.12 1.53
CA ASP A 61 2.54 -10.62 0.24
C ASP A 61 3.61 -9.53 0.36
N PHE A 62 4.46 -9.43 -0.66
CA PHE A 62 5.47 -8.37 -0.77
C PHE A 62 4.85 -6.97 -0.79
N ASN A 63 3.78 -6.74 -1.55
CA ASN A 63 3.19 -5.41 -1.68
C ASN A 63 2.56 -4.97 -0.35
N ALA A 64 1.79 -5.85 0.30
CA ALA A 64 1.18 -5.57 1.60
C ALA A 64 2.23 -5.17 2.66
N ILE A 65 3.32 -5.95 2.77
CA ILE A 65 4.40 -5.67 3.72
C ILE A 65 5.10 -4.34 3.37
N GLU A 66 5.42 -4.10 2.10
CA GLU A 66 6.09 -2.85 1.67
C GLU A 66 5.19 -1.62 1.88
N TYR A 67 3.89 -1.72 1.60
CA TYR A 67 2.92 -0.66 1.88
C TYR A 67 2.88 -0.32 3.37
N ALA A 68 2.83 -1.32 4.25
CA ALA A 68 2.78 -1.11 5.68
C ALA A 68 4.09 -0.50 6.22
N GLN A 69 5.26 -0.93 5.71
CA GLN A 69 6.56 -0.33 6.03
C GLN A 69 6.63 1.15 5.61
N ARG A 70 6.19 1.46 4.38
CA ARG A 70 6.13 2.82 3.86
C ARG A 70 5.14 3.69 4.63
N LEU A 71 3.95 3.17 4.91
CA LEU A 71 2.93 3.88 5.70
C LEU A 71 3.51 4.26 7.06
N ARG A 72 4.11 3.32 7.80
CA ARG A 72 4.70 3.63 9.12
C ARG A 72 5.69 4.79 9.03
N TYR A 73 6.60 4.77 8.05
CA TYR A 73 7.61 5.81 7.91
C TYR A 73 7.03 7.17 7.48
N TYR A 74 6.06 7.15 6.57
CA TYR A 74 5.53 8.36 5.95
C TYR A 74 4.29 8.94 6.63
N LEU A 75 3.65 8.21 7.55
CA LEU A 75 2.39 8.61 8.20
C LEU A 75 2.45 10.05 8.76
N PRO A 76 3.48 10.46 9.54
CA PRO A 76 3.54 11.82 10.07
C PRO A 76 3.70 12.86 8.96
N LYS A 77 4.53 12.57 7.94
CA LYS A 77 4.79 13.49 6.83
C LYS A 77 3.55 13.68 5.94
N LEU A 78 2.82 12.60 5.67
CA LEU A 78 1.57 12.65 4.90
C LEU A 78 0.48 13.41 5.65
N ASN A 79 0.44 13.28 6.98
CA ASN A 79 -0.46 14.06 7.82
C ASN A 79 -0.10 15.55 7.82
N GLU A 80 1.12 15.89 8.24
CA GLU A 80 1.57 17.27 8.44
C GLU A 80 1.66 18.06 7.13
N LYS A 81 2.17 17.45 6.06
CA LYS A 81 2.46 18.15 4.80
C LYS A 81 1.33 18.07 3.80
N CYS A 82 0.60 16.95 3.76
CA CYS A 82 -0.45 16.75 2.77
C CYS A 82 -1.86 16.90 3.35
N GLY A 83 -2.01 17.18 4.65
CA GLY A 83 -3.32 17.35 5.29
C GLY A 83 -4.19 16.10 5.28
N ILE A 84 -3.58 14.91 5.15
CA ILE A 84 -4.28 13.63 5.19
C ILE A 84 -4.48 13.26 6.66
N SER A 85 -5.72 13.24 7.15
CA SER A 85 -6.00 12.89 8.55
C SER A 85 -6.58 11.49 8.72
N ASN A 86 -7.18 10.95 7.66
CA ASN A 86 -7.78 9.62 7.69
C ASN A 86 -6.94 8.68 6.83
N PHE A 87 -6.45 7.61 7.42
CA PHE A 87 -5.65 6.60 6.75
C PHE A 87 -6.30 5.24 6.96
N ALA A 88 -6.54 4.51 5.87
CA ALA A 88 -6.97 3.12 5.92
C ALA A 88 -5.99 2.22 5.19
N LEU A 89 -5.70 1.06 5.78
CA LEU A 89 -5.05 -0.07 5.11
C LEU A 89 -6.04 -1.23 5.09
N ILE A 90 -6.47 -1.62 3.89
CA ILE A 90 -7.35 -2.78 3.68
C ILE A 90 -6.48 -3.95 3.25
N LEU A 91 -6.55 -5.09 3.95
CA LEU A 91 -5.82 -6.31 3.58
C LEU A 91 -6.77 -7.42 3.14
N ASN A 92 -6.35 -8.20 2.14
CA ASN A 92 -7.04 -9.39 1.67
C ASN A 92 -6.72 -10.58 2.60
N ALA A 93 -7.19 -10.49 3.84
CA ALA A 93 -6.84 -11.43 4.89
C ALA A 93 -7.93 -11.52 5.96
N ASN A 94 -7.80 -12.46 6.89
CA ASN A 94 -8.58 -12.45 8.14
C ASN A 94 -8.00 -11.41 9.11
N ALA A 95 -8.81 -10.96 10.08
CA ALA A 95 -8.45 -9.93 11.05
C ALA A 95 -7.16 -10.26 11.83
N ASP A 96 -7.00 -11.50 12.29
CA ASP A 96 -5.80 -11.95 13.02
C ASP A 96 -4.53 -11.88 12.17
N ALA A 97 -4.61 -12.28 10.89
CA ALA A 97 -3.49 -12.22 9.96
C ALA A 97 -3.10 -10.77 9.64
N ALA A 98 -4.09 -9.88 9.47
CA ALA A 98 -3.87 -8.45 9.27
C ALA A 98 -3.14 -7.83 10.46
N LYS A 99 -3.61 -8.10 11.68
CA LYS A 99 -2.98 -7.64 12.91
C LYS A 99 -1.56 -8.19 13.09
N ALA A 100 -1.38 -9.48 12.89
CA ALA A 100 -0.06 -10.12 12.99
C ALA A 100 0.96 -9.52 12.00
N MET A 101 0.53 -9.17 10.79
CA MET A 101 1.39 -8.53 9.78
C MET A 101 1.77 -7.11 10.19
N THR A 102 0.82 -6.27 10.59
CA THR A 102 1.11 -4.87 10.95
C THR A 102 2.01 -4.77 12.18
N GLU A 103 1.87 -5.69 13.14
CA GLU A 103 2.78 -5.85 14.29
C GLU A 103 4.22 -6.21 13.87
N GLN A 104 4.41 -6.92 12.75
CA GLN A 104 5.77 -7.16 12.26
C GLN A 104 6.45 -5.85 11.85
N VAL A 105 5.74 -4.94 11.23
CA VAL A 105 6.36 -3.73 10.66
C VAL A 105 6.26 -2.50 11.56
N ASP A 106 5.71 -2.65 12.77
CA ASP A 106 5.43 -1.57 13.74
C ASP A 106 4.49 -0.49 13.20
N LEU A 107 3.57 -0.86 12.29
CA LEU A 107 2.59 0.10 11.80
C LEU A 107 1.60 0.42 12.94
N PRO A 108 1.48 1.68 13.39
CA PRO A 108 0.47 2.05 14.37
C PRO A 108 -0.92 1.95 13.75
N THR A 109 -1.82 1.20 14.39
CA THR A 109 -3.19 0.99 13.91
C THR A 109 -4.20 1.13 15.04
N ASP A 110 -5.45 1.44 14.71
CA ASP A 110 -6.56 1.45 15.67
C ASP A 110 -6.83 0.09 16.34
N ALA A 111 -6.31 -1.01 15.78
CA ALA A 111 -6.45 -2.37 16.32
C ALA A 111 -5.26 -2.84 17.19
N SER A 112 -4.13 -2.13 17.18
CA SER A 112 -2.88 -2.54 17.83
C SER A 112 -2.19 -1.44 18.65
N SER A 113 -2.47 -0.17 18.40
CA SER A 113 -1.87 0.94 19.13
C SER A 113 -2.45 1.06 20.53
N ALA A 114 -1.57 1.20 21.53
CA ALA A 114 -1.97 1.67 22.85
C ALA A 114 -2.44 3.14 22.73
N SER A 115 -3.36 3.56 23.59
CA SER A 115 -3.84 4.95 23.65
C SER A 115 -2.65 5.91 23.80
N GLY A 116 -2.22 6.57 22.71
CA GLY A 116 -1.05 7.47 22.76
C GLY A 116 -0.36 7.81 21.44
N ASP A 117 -0.62 7.12 20.33
CA ASP A 117 -0.08 7.54 19.01
C ASP A 117 -0.88 8.74 18.46
N ASP A 118 -0.18 9.79 18.02
CA ASP A 118 -0.82 11.03 17.49
C ASP A 118 -1.56 10.79 16.16
N VAL A 119 -1.08 9.85 15.34
CA VAL A 119 -1.69 9.44 14.08
C VAL A 119 -1.60 7.92 13.94
N SER A 120 -2.73 7.27 13.67
CA SER A 120 -2.83 5.83 13.45
C SER A 120 -3.57 5.50 12.16
N VAL A 121 -3.39 4.28 11.67
CA VAL A 121 -4.09 3.76 10.49
C VAL A 121 -5.31 2.94 10.93
N THR A 122 -6.47 3.21 10.34
CA THR A 122 -7.64 2.32 10.43
C THR A 122 -7.31 1.01 9.73
N LEU A 123 -7.20 -0.08 10.48
CA LEU A 123 -6.90 -1.40 9.92
C LEU A 123 -8.20 -2.10 9.53
N LEU A 124 -8.33 -2.38 8.24
CA LEU A 124 -9.52 -2.97 7.64
C LEU A 124 -9.15 -4.28 6.95
N VAL A 125 -10.12 -5.19 6.84
CA VAL A 125 -9.97 -6.43 6.07
C VAL A 125 -11.10 -6.61 5.08
N ASP A 126 -10.73 -7.12 3.93
CA ASP A 126 -11.63 -7.61 2.91
C ASP A 126 -11.07 -8.93 2.38
N LYS A 127 -11.39 -10.01 3.09
CA LYS A 127 -10.85 -11.34 2.88
C LYS A 127 -10.82 -11.78 1.41
N LEU A 128 -11.84 -11.39 0.62
CA LEU A 128 -12.01 -11.82 -0.76
C LEU A 128 -11.49 -10.80 -1.79
N GLY A 129 -11.01 -9.64 -1.33
CA GLY A 129 -10.41 -8.60 -2.18
C GLY A 129 -11.38 -7.86 -3.09
N ASN A 130 -12.68 -7.87 -2.78
CA ASN A 130 -13.73 -7.18 -3.53
C ASN A 130 -13.51 -5.66 -3.66
N ALA A 131 -13.07 -4.99 -2.61
CA ALA A 131 -12.81 -3.56 -2.57
C ALA A 131 -11.71 -3.17 -3.56
N GLY A 132 -10.59 -3.89 -3.55
CA GLY A 132 -9.52 -3.67 -4.53
C GLY A 132 -10.00 -3.88 -5.96
N ARG A 133 -10.75 -4.95 -6.23
CA ARG A 133 -11.33 -5.22 -7.57
C ARG A 133 -12.29 -4.12 -8.01
N LYS A 134 -13.11 -3.62 -7.09
CA LYS A 134 -14.05 -2.54 -7.36
C LYS A 134 -13.35 -1.22 -7.65
N PHE A 135 -12.25 -0.94 -6.94
CA PHE A 135 -11.35 0.17 -7.24
C PHE A 135 -10.63 0.01 -8.59
N GLY A 136 -10.47 -1.23 -9.05
CA GLY A 136 -9.92 -1.57 -10.37
C GLY A 136 -8.44 -1.93 -10.34
N VAL A 137 -7.94 -2.46 -9.23
CA VAL A 137 -6.59 -3.06 -9.18
C VAL A 137 -6.51 -4.28 -10.11
N GLY A 138 -5.31 -4.58 -10.60
CA GLY A 138 -5.09 -5.76 -11.45
C GLY A 138 -5.33 -7.07 -10.68
N GLN A 139 -5.83 -8.09 -11.37
CA GLN A 139 -6.05 -9.43 -10.80
C GLN A 139 -4.91 -10.42 -11.14
N GLY A 140 -3.86 -9.94 -11.79
CA GLY A 140 -2.67 -10.73 -12.12
C GLY A 140 -2.87 -11.66 -13.31
N TRP A 141 -2.20 -12.81 -13.27
CA TRP A 141 -2.15 -13.75 -14.39
C TRP A 141 -3.11 -14.93 -14.20
N LEU A 142 -3.98 -15.14 -15.19
CA LEU A 142 -4.99 -16.20 -15.19
C LEU A 142 -5.90 -16.19 -13.93
N PRO A 143 -6.47 -15.03 -13.54
CA PRO A 143 -7.21 -14.90 -12.29
C PRO A 143 -8.36 -15.91 -12.20
N ASP A 144 -9.18 -15.99 -13.25
CA ASP A 144 -10.39 -16.83 -13.28
C ASP A 144 -10.14 -18.27 -13.76
N ASN A 145 -8.87 -18.69 -13.93
CA ASN A 145 -8.57 -20.05 -14.39
C ASN A 145 -8.48 -21.02 -13.20
N GLU A 146 -9.58 -21.71 -12.92
CA GLU A 146 -9.68 -22.68 -11.82
C GLU A 146 -8.81 -23.94 -12.02
N ASP A 147 -8.44 -24.25 -13.27
CA ASP A 147 -7.60 -25.43 -13.58
C ASP A 147 -6.12 -25.23 -13.21
N VAL A 148 -5.71 -24.00 -12.89
CA VAL A 148 -4.31 -23.66 -12.56
C VAL A 148 -4.17 -23.40 -11.07
N ASN A 149 -3.24 -24.11 -10.44
CA ASN A 149 -2.93 -23.93 -9.03
C ASN A 149 -2.59 -22.45 -8.70
N PRO A 150 -3.20 -21.84 -7.66
CA PRO A 150 -2.99 -20.43 -7.31
C PRO A 150 -1.50 -20.04 -7.10
N TYR A 151 -0.70 -20.94 -6.52
CA TYR A 151 0.73 -20.71 -6.32
C TYR A 151 1.52 -20.69 -7.63
N LEU A 152 1.09 -21.49 -8.62
CA LEU A 152 1.69 -21.45 -9.96
C LEU A 152 1.37 -20.14 -10.68
N LYS A 153 0.15 -19.59 -10.49
CA LYS A 153 -0.21 -18.27 -11.01
C LYS A 153 0.65 -17.18 -10.40
N LEU A 154 0.78 -17.18 -9.06
CA LEU A 154 1.65 -16.25 -8.32
C LEU A 154 3.11 -16.37 -8.80
N PHE A 155 3.61 -17.59 -8.96
CA PHE A 155 4.95 -17.80 -9.53
C PHE A 155 5.08 -17.17 -10.92
N GLY A 156 4.09 -17.32 -11.79
CA GLY A 156 4.07 -16.64 -13.09
C GLY A 156 4.12 -15.11 -12.99
N MET A 157 3.44 -14.52 -12.00
CA MET A 157 3.51 -13.08 -11.75
C MET A 157 4.89 -12.62 -11.28
N LEU A 158 5.63 -13.45 -10.53
CA LEU A 158 7.03 -13.16 -10.18
C LEU A 158 7.92 -13.06 -11.43
N TRP A 159 7.52 -13.69 -12.54
CA TRP A 159 8.13 -13.55 -13.87
C TRP A 159 7.52 -12.45 -14.74
N GLY A 160 6.62 -11.63 -14.18
CA GLY A 160 5.99 -10.49 -14.85
C GLY A 160 4.73 -10.81 -15.65
N LEU A 161 4.23 -12.05 -15.64
CA LEU A 161 2.97 -12.39 -16.31
C LEU A 161 1.81 -11.73 -15.57
N GLY A 162 0.95 -11.00 -16.28
CA GLY A 162 -0.18 -10.25 -15.67
C GLY A 162 0.24 -9.14 -14.68
N ALA A 163 1.54 -8.90 -14.52
CA ALA A 163 2.16 -8.00 -13.55
C ALA A 163 3.45 -7.41 -14.15
N TRP A 164 3.31 -6.72 -15.29
CA TRP A 164 4.43 -6.38 -16.18
C TRP A 164 5.55 -5.59 -15.49
N ALA A 165 5.24 -4.81 -14.45
CA ALA A 165 6.20 -3.99 -13.74
C ALA A 165 7.02 -4.75 -12.69
N THR A 166 6.72 -6.04 -12.44
CA THR A 166 7.43 -6.83 -11.41
C THR A 166 8.92 -6.96 -11.67
N LEU A 167 9.33 -7.40 -12.87
CA LEU A 167 10.74 -7.53 -13.18
C LEU A 167 11.49 -6.19 -13.14
N PRO A 168 10.98 -5.09 -13.75
CA PRO A 168 11.56 -3.76 -13.56
C PRO A 168 11.71 -3.34 -12.10
N ALA A 169 10.69 -3.57 -11.27
CA ALA A 169 10.70 -3.18 -9.85
C ALA A 169 11.72 -3.99 -9.03
N VAL A 170 11.87 -5.28 -9.32
CA VAL A 170 12.89 -6.15 -8.71
C VAL A 170 14.28 -5.69 -9.13
N ILE A 171 14.53 -5.53 -10.44
CA ILE A 171 15.82 -5.07 -10.98
C ILE A 171 16.20 -3.70 -10.40
N GLY A 172 15.24 -2.77 -10.33
CA GLY A 172 15.46 -1.44 -9.75
C GLY A 172 15.93 -1.50 -8.29
N GLY A 173 15.50 -2.50 -7.53
CA GLY A 173 15.97 -2.71 -6.15
C GLY A 173 17.42 -3.17 -6.05
N TYR A 174 17.93 -3.89 -7.05
CA TYR A 174 19.36 -4.26 -7.13
C TYR A 174 20.23 -3.11 -7.61
N ILE A 175 19.73 -2.27 -8.52
CA ILE A 175 20.51 -1.18 -9.14
C ILE A 175 20.63 0.05 -8.24
N GLY A 176 19.61 0.38 -7.42
CA GLY A 176 19.59 1.64 -6.66
C GLY A 176 19.02 2.82 -7.45
N ASN A 177 19.20 4.05 -6.96
CA ASN A 177 18.78 5.29 -7.64
C ASN A 177 19.76 6.44 -7.31
N PRO A 178 20.47 7.01 -8.31
CA PRO A 178 21.42 8.11 -8.09
C PRO A 178 20.76 9.47 -7.88
N PHE A 179 19.45 9.61 -8.09
CA PHE A 179 18.77 10.91 -8.10
C PHE A 179 17.77 11.09 -6.95
N GLU A 180 17.12 10.01 -6.52
CA GLU A 180 16.05 10.06 -5.53
C GLU A 180 16.27 9.04 -4.42
N GLY A 181 16.26 9.54 -3.18
CA GLY A 181 16.43 8.72 -1.98
C GLY A 181 15.12 8.12 -1.53
N GLN A 182 15.22 6.97 -0.85
CA GLN A 182 14.08 6.26 -0.27
C GLN A 182 14.39 5.89 1.19
N PRO A 183 14.42 6.89 2.09
CA PRO A 183 14.93 6.70 3.45
C PRO A 183 14.08 5.75 4.31
N TRP A 184 12.85 5.45 3.89
CA TRP A 184 12.01 4.43 4.52
C TRP A 184 12.65 3.02 4.47
N ILE A 185 13.55 2.76 3.50
CA ILE A 185 14.21 1.46 3.37
C ILE A 185 15.16 1.22 4.54
N GLU A 186 16.04 2.18 4.83
CA GLU A 186 16.98 2.11 5.95
C GLU A 186 16.24 2.04 7.29
N ASP A 187 15.18 2.83 7.43
CA ASP A 187 14.33 2.79 8.63
C ASP A 187 13.61 1.43 8.80
N ALA A 188 13.06 0.84 7.74
CA ALA A 188 12.46 -0.49 7.78
C ALA A 188 13.47 -1.60 8.11
N LEU A 189 14.67 -1.55 7.51
CA LEU A 189 15.80 -2.44 7.82
C LEU A 189 16.14 -2.34 9.32
N ALA A 190 16.23 -1.12 9.86
CA ALA A 190 16.55 -0.88 11.26
C ALA A 190 15.48 -1.42 12.20
N VAL A 191 14.19 -1.27 11.87
CA VAL A 191 13.07 -1.82 12.66
C VAL A 191 13.17 -3.34 12.78
N GLY A 192 13.33 -4.07 11.68
CA GLY A 192 13.43 -5.52 11.77
C GLY A 192 14.72 -6.01 12.42
N GLN A 193 15.84 -5.31 12.24
CA GLN A 193 17.10 -5.65 12.91
C GLN A 193 17.01 -5.46 14.44
N LYS A 194 16.41 -4.36 14.91
CA LYS A 194 16.19 -4.11 16.36
C LYS A 194 15.31 -5.17 17.01
N LYS A 195 14.40 -5.77 16.24
CA LYS A 195 13.55 -6.90 16.67
C LYS A 195 14.22 -8.27 16.54
N GLY A 196 15.47 -8.34 16.09
CA GLY A 196 16.17 -9.60 15.85
C GLY A 196 15.55 -10.44 14.73
N ARG A 197 14.78 -9.82 13.82
CA ARG A 197 14.08 -10.53 12.74
C ARG A 197 15.03 -10.99 11.62
N TRP A 198 16.07 -10.22 11.37
CA TRP A 198 17.08 -10.50 10.35
C TRP A 198 18.46 -10.04 10.79
N PRO A 199 19.53 -10.58 10.17
CA PRO A 199 20.90 -10.25 10.53
C PRO A 199 21.26 -8.77 10.36
N ASP A 200 22.33 -8.35 11.03
CA ASP A 200 22.96 -7.02 11.00
C ASP A 200 23.93 -6.84 9.82
N ASN A 201 23.67 -7.54 8.71
CA ASN A 201 24.52 -7.50 7.52
C ASN A 201 24.24 -6.29 6.61
N ALA A 202 23.10 -5.62 6.79
CA ALA A 202 22.75 -4.41 6.04
C ALA A 202 23.12 -3.13 6.80
N LEU A 203 22.83 -3.08 8.10
CA LEU A 203 23.07 -1.92 8.95
C LEU A 203 23.89 -2.31 10.19
N GLU A 204 24.76 -1.41 10.64
CA GLU A 204 25.33 -1.44 11.98
C GLU A 204 24.60 -0.40 12.82
N ILE A 205 23.95 -0.85 13.89
CA ILE A 205 23.21 0.02 14.80
C ILE A 205 23.99 0.04 16.11
N SER A 206 24.63 1.16 16.41
CA SER A 206 25.39 1.34 17.65
C SER A 206 24.45 1.40 18.86
N SER A 207 24.97 1.15 20.06
CA SER A 207 24.22 1.28 21.31
C SER A 207 23.67 2.69 21.56
N GLY A 208 24.23 3.71 20.90
CA GLY A 208 23.74 5.09 20.90
C GLY A 208 22.70 5.42 19.83
N GLY A 209 22.27 4.43 19.04
CA GLY A 209 21.27 4.60 17.97
C GLY A 209 21.83 5.13 16.65
N THR A 210 23.16 5.29 16.52
CA THR A 210 23.79 5.64 15.25
C THR A 210 23.62 4.48 14.27
N VAL A 211 23.07 4.75 13.10
CA VAL A 211 22.90 3.78 12.02
C VAL A 211 24.00 4.02 11.00
N VAL A 212 24.83 3.00 10.76
CA VAL A 212 25.77 2.96 9.65
C VAL A 212 25.24 1.97 8.63
N ASN A 213 25.03 2.44 7.42
CA ASN A 213 24.53 1.61 6.34
C ASN A 213 25.69 1.04 5.53
N LYS A 214 25.85 -0.28 5.54
CA LYS A 214 27.00 -0.96 4.91
C LYS A 214 27.04 -0.79 3.39
N PHE A 215 25.90 -0.49 2.74
CA PHE A 215 25.89 -0.21 1.29
C PHE A 215 26.56 1.13 0.94
N SER A 216 26.86 1.99 1.92
CA SER A 216 27.68 3.20 1.71
C SER A 216 29.14 2.88 1.37
N GLU A 217 29.61 1.67 1.66
CA GLU A 217 30.97 1.21 1.36
C GLU A 217 31.11 0.75 -0.11
N LEU A 218 30.02 0.69 -0.88
CA LEU A 218 30.06 0.27 -2.27
C LEU A 218 30.85 1.28 -3.12
N PRO A 219 31.84 0.83 -3.91
CA PRO A 219 32.66 1.74 -4.72
C PRO A 219 31.80 2.43 -5.77
N LEU A 220 31.99 3.74 -5.95
CA LEU A 220 31.33 4.62 -6.94
C LEU A 220 29.83 4.90 -6.71
N VAL A 221 29.14 4.03 -5.98
CA VAL A 221 27.67 4.04 -5.86
C VAL A 221 27.16 4.09 -4.42
N GLY A 222 28.06 3.99 -3.43
CA GLY A 222 27.71 4.09 -2.01
C GLY A 222 27.18 5.47 -1.59
N GLU A 223 27.49 6.52 -2.36
CA GLU A 223 26.99 7.89 -2.15
C GLU A 223 25.65 8.16 -2.85
N TRP A 224 25.08 7.20 -3.58
CA TRP A 224 23.79 7.39 -4.23
C TRP A 224 22.67 7.60 -3.20
N PRO A 225 21.69 8.49 -3.44
CA PRO A 225 20.54 8.70 -2.56
C PRO A 225 19.79 7.42 -2.17
N ARG A 226 19.65 6.48 -3.11
CA ARG A 226 19.27 5.09 -2.82
C ARG A 226 20.37 4.18 -3.34
N ARG A 227 20.99 3.42 -2.45
CA ARG A 227 22.16 2.61 -2.79
C ARG A 227 21.75 1.32 -3.50
N PRO A 228 22.62 0.76 -4.35
CA PRO A 228 22.38 -0.57 -4.92
C PRO A 228 22.20 -1.61 -3.81
N LEU A 229 21.44 -2.66 -4.13
CA LEU A 229 21.10 -3.79 -3.23
C LEU A 229 20.24 -3.45 -2.01
N GLU A 230 20.18 -2.20 -1.57
CA GLU A 230 19.50 -1.80 -0.34
C GLU A 230 18.02 -2.23 -0.28
N LEU A 231 17.25 -1.92 -1.33
CA LEU A 231 15.84 -2.32 -1.44
C LEU A 231 15.68 -3.82 -1.66
N ALA A 232 16.56 -4.44 -2.45
CA ALA A 232 16.52 -5.88 -2.68
C ALA A 232 16.78 -6.67 -1.39
N THR A 233 17.73 -6.21 -0.56
CA THR A 233 18.02 -6.78 0.75
C THR A 233 16.83 -6.66 1.69
N LEU A 234 16.20 -5.48 1.78
CA LEU A 234 14.98 -5.33 2.59
C LEU A 234 13.88 -6.30 2.15
N ARG A 235 13.61 -6.40 0.84
CA ARG A 235 12.57 -7.31 0.32
C ARG A 235 12.88 -8.77 0.60
N LEU A 236 14.14 -9.19 0.43
CA LEU A 236 14.58 -10.54 0.76
C LEU A 236 14.42 -10.83 2.26
N GLN A 237 14.78 -9.87 3.11
CA GLN A 237 14.64 -9.99 4.56
C GLN A 237 13.17 -10.00 5.00
N SER A 238 12.30 -9.19 4.39
CA SER A 238 10.85 -9.24 4.58
C SER A 238 10.28 -10.60 4.18
N MET A 239 10.68 -11.14 3.02
CA MET A 239 10.24 -12.47 2.56
C MET A 239 10.62 -13.55 3.57
N MET A 240 11.89 -13.58 4.00
CA MET A 240 12.38 -14.63 4.89
C MET A 240 11.85 -14.46 6.32
N GLY A 241 11.90 -13.23 6.84
CA GLY A 241 11.63 -12.90 8.23
C GLY A 241 10.17 -12.65 8.55
N ILE A 242 9.31 -12.44 7.54
CA ILE A 242 7.86 -12.23 7.70
C ILE A 242 7.09 -13.28 6.89
N SER A 243 7.12 -13.19 5.55
CA SER A 243 6.24 -14.02 4.71
C SER A 243 6.42 -15.52 4.94
N ILE A 244 7.65 -16.02 4.90
CA ILE A 244 7.94 -17.46 5.02
C ILE A 244 7.93 -17.89 6.50
N SER A 245 8.60 -17.17 7.39
CA SER A 245 8.70 -17.54 8.81
C SER A 245 7.34 -17.54 9.52
N LYS A 246 6.42 -16.65 9.11
CA LYS A 246 5.08 -16.50 9.67
C LYS A 246 3.98 -16.97 8.74
N TRP A 247 4.31 -17.77 7.71
CA TRP A 247 3.34 -18.23 6.71
C TRP A 247 2.05 -18.81 7.32
N LYS A 248 2.17 -19.62 8.38
CA LYS A 248 1.01 -20.23 9.06
C LYS A 248 0.04 -19.21 9.67
N GLU A 249 0.55 -18.05 10.09
CA GLU A 249 -0.25 -16.97 10.69
C GLU A 249 -0.80 -16.01 9.63
N LEU A 250 -0.09 -15.85 8.51
CA LEU A 250 -0.34 -14.79 7.53
C LEU A 250 -0.95 -15.27 6.21
N ALA A 251 -0.92 -16.57 5.93
CA ALA A 251 -1.40 -17.10 4.66
C ALA A 251 -2.92 -16.92 4.51
N PRO A 252 -3.40 -16.67 3.28
CA PRO A 252 -4.82 -16.75 2.99
C PRO A 252 -5.33 -18.17 3.24
N ASP A 253 -6.57 -18.28 3.72
CA ASP A 253 -7.27 -19.55 3.83
C ASP A 253 -7.87 -19.99 2.50
N GLU A 254 -8.49 -21.17 2.48
CA GLU A 254 -9.03 -21.79 1.26
C GLU A 254 -10.04 -20.89 0.54
N GLU A 255 -10.96 -20.25 1.26
CA GLU A 255 -11.95 -19.35 0.67
C GLU A 255 -11.28 -18.14 -0.01
N ALA A 256 -10.26 -17.56 0.62
CA ALA A 256 -9.51 -16.46 0.01
C ALA A 256 -8.66 -16.92 -1.19
N LEU A 257 -8.08 -18.12 -1.12
CA LEU A 257 -7.34 -18.72 -2.24
C LEU A 257 -8.24 -18.94 -3.46
N ASP A 258 -9.44 -19.48 -3.25
CA ASP A 258 -10.45 -19.72 -4.29
C ASP A 258 -10.96 -18.40 -4.88
N ALA A 259 -11.09 -17.37 -4.05
CA ALA A 259 -11.40 -16.03 -4.53
C ALA A 259 -10.29 -15.45 -5.43
N GLY A 260 -9.07 -16.00 -5.43
CA GLY A 260 -7.96 -15.56 -6.28
C GLY A 260 -7.12 -14.42 -5.68
N VAL A 261 -7.07 -14.29 -4.35
CA VAL A 261 -6.36 -13.17 -3.70
C VAL A 261 -4.84 -13.21 -3.87
N LEU A 262 -4.26 -14.38 -4.16
CA LEU A 262 -2.81 -14.52 -4.37
C LEU A 262 -2.29 -13.76 -5.59
N THR A 263 -3.12 -13.58 -6.61
CA THR A 263 -2.74 -12.88 -7.85
C THR A 263 -3.25 -11.46 -7.91
N GLN A 264 -4.08 -11.06 -6.96
CA GLN A 264 -4.60 -9.71 -6.88
C GLN A 264 -3.49 -8.72 -6.49
N LEU A 265 -3.40 -7.63 -7.24
CA LEU A 265 -2.48 -6.52 -7.00
C LEU A 265 -3.13 -5.47 -6.10
N GLY A 266 -2.31 -4.55 -5.59
CA GLY A 266 -2.75 -3.49 -4.70
C GLY A 266 -2.98 -2.14 -5.37
N GLY A 267 -3.13 -1.11 -4.57
CA GLY A 267 -3.19 0.27 -5.02
C GLY A 267 -3.36 1.27 -3.88
N CYS A 268 -3.38 2.55 -4.21
CA CYS A 268 -3.57 3.65 -3.27
C CYS A 268 -4.46 4.72 -3.90
N LEU A 269 -5.38 5.25 -3.09
CA LEU A 269 -6.28 6.32 -3.47
C LEU A 269 -6.25 7.39 -2.37
N VAL A 270 -6.06 8.65 -2.76
CA VAL A 270 -6.20 9.81 -1.87
C VAL A 270 -7.32 10.69 -2.41
N VAL A 271 -8.29 11.00 -1.56
CA VAL A 271 -9.43 11.86 -1.90
C VAL A 271 -9.52 13.04 -0.96
N ASP A 272 -10.11 14.13 -1.45
CA ASP A 272 -10.66 15.17 -0.61
C ASP A 272 -12.08 14.75 -0.21
N SER A 273 -12.31 14.46 1.08
CA SER A 273 -13.61 13.94 1.53
C SER A 273 -14.73 14.98 1.41
N LYS A 274 -14.39 16.27 1.44
CA LYS A 274 -15.36 17.37 1.34
C LYS A 274 -15.86 17.57 -0.08
N THR A 275 -14.95 17.64 -1.04
CA THR A 275 -15.29 17.87 -2.46
C THR A 275 -15.62 16.57 -3.19
N GLY A 276 -15.12 15.44 -2.68
CA GLY A 276 -15.15 14.15 -3.35
C GLY A 276 -14.16 14.03 -4.50
N GLU A 277 -13.15 14.90 -4.60
CA GLU A 277 -12.17 14.88 -5.68
C GLU A 277 -11.07 13.83 -5.44
N THR A 278 -10.65 13.13 -6.50
CA THR A 278 -9.44 12.28 -6.48
C THR A 278 -8.20 13.17 -6.54
N LEU A 279 -7.41 13.18 -5.46
CA LEU A 279 -6.15 13.93 -5.41
C LEU A 279 -4.97 13.09 -5.94
N TYR A 280 -4.97 11.80 -5.64
CA TYR A 280 -3.95 10.85 -6.09
C TYR A 280 -4.56 9.47 -6.31
N GLU A 281 -4.18 8.79 -7.39
CA GLU A 281 -4.60 7.42 -7.69
C GLU A 281 -3.40 6.63 -8.21
N TRP A 282 -3.23 5.42 -7.67
CA TRP A 282 -2.26 4.44 -8.14
C TRP A 282 -2.85 3.05 -8.06
N LYS A 283 -2.71 2.28 -9.15
CA LYS A 283 -3.04 0.86 -9.22
C LYS A 283 -1.74 0.13 -9.50
N ASP A 284 -1.38 -0.82 -8.65
CA ASP A 284 -0.10 -1.50 -8.76
C ASP A 284 0.00 -2.20 -10.12
N PRO A 285 1.03 -1.89 -10.93
CA PRO A 285 1.25 -2.57 -12.21
C PRO A 285 1.97 -3.91 -12.05
N GLY A 286 2.35 -4.28 -10.82
CA GLY A 286 2.93 -5.58 -10.50
C GLY A 286 3.35 -5.74 -9.04
N ILE A 287 3.83 -6.94 -8.72
CA ILE A 287 4.48 -7.25 -7.44
C ILE A 287 5.73 -6.37 -7.31
N CYS A 288 6.01 -5.86 -6.11
CA CYS A 288 7.06 -4.91 -5.78
C CYS A 288 6.91 -3.51 -6.41
N ALA A 289 5.79 -3.22 -7.11
CA ALA A 289 5.54 -1.94 -7.79
C ALA A 289 4.45 -1.13 -7.07
N VAL A 290 4.60 -0.98 -5.75
CA VAL A 290 3.67 -0.23 -4.89
C VAL A 290 3.79 1.27 -5.08
N THR A 291 2.78 2.01 -4.63
CA THR A 291 2.76 3.48 -4.64
C THR A 291 4.02 4.09 -4.02
N ASN A 292 4.62 5.05 -4.73
CA ASN A 292 5.76 5.82 -4.26
C ASN A 292 5.29 7.00 -3.39
N PHE A 293 5.41 6.91 -2.06
CA PHE A 293 4.89 7.95 -1.15
C PHE A 293 5.69 9.26 -1.21
N GLU A 294 6.94 9.22 -1.66
CA GLU A 294 7.72 10.39 -2.04
C GLU A 294 7.02 11.20 -3.15
N GLU A 295 6.43 10.52 -4.14
CA GLU A 295 5.64 11.17 -5.20
C GLU A 295 4.31 11.70 -4.68
N VAL A 296 3.66 10.98 -3.76
CA VAL A 296 2.43 11.45 -3.10
C VAL A 296 2.72 12.76 -2.35
N LEU A 297 3.80 12.78 -1.54
CA LEU A 297 4.26 13.99 -0.86
C LEU A 297 4.50 15.12 -1.85
N LYS A 298 5.29 14.88 -2.91
CA LYS A 298 5.60 15.88 -3.93
C LYS A 298 4.36 16.43 -4.64
N LYS A 299 3.32 15.62 -4.84
CA LYS A 299 2.11 16.03 -5.55
C LYS A 299 1.13 16.80 -4.64
N LEU A 300 1.07 16.46 -3.35
CA LEU A 300 -0.01 16.91 -2.47
C LEU A 300 0.41 17.92 -1.38
N SER A 301 1.71 18.13 -1.18
CA SER A 301 2.25 19.13 -0.24
C SER A 301 2.29 20.55 -0.81
#